data_AF-A0A1M6JPJ7-F1
#
_entry.id   AF-A0A1M6JPJ7-F1
#
_cell.length_a   1.000
_cell.length_b   1.000
_cell.length_c   1.000
_cell.angle_alpha   90.00
_cell.angle_beta   90.00
_cell.angle_gamma   90.00
#
_symmetry.space_group_name_H-M   'P 1'
#
loop_
_entity.id
_entity.type
_entity.pdbx_description
1 polymer ?
#
loop_
_entity_poly.entity_id
_entity_poly.type
_entity_poly.pdbx_seq_one_letter_code
_entity_poly.pdbx_strand_id
1 'polypeptide(L)'
;MGAKAAIRDVGRVLDVSYAEVDKIAKEIPFALGMTIDKALEINKNLKKMYDEDEVVKEVIDLSRALEGMPRHASTHAAGVVISKESVDKYVPLYMHENGVTTQFTMTTLEELGLLKMDFLGLRTLTVIRDALDLIYKKHGIKIDFSKMDYDDSKVYELLSSGNTLGIFQLESAGMRQFMKELKPDNFEDIVAGISLYRPGPMDSIPMYIKNKNNPQDVKYIHEKLEPILNVTYGCLVYQEQVMQTVRDLAGYSYGRSDLVRRAMGKKKMDVMEQERQYFIYGKLDENGNIEIPGCVRNGVPEDAANKIYDDMIDFAKYALTMH
;
A
#
# COMPACT_ATOMS: atom_id res chain seq x y z
N MET A 1 -1.11 -22.01 -4.45
CA MET A 1 0.37 -22.04 -4.51
C MET A 1 0.82 -20.95 -5.44
N GLY A 2 1.83 -20.16 -5.07
CA GLY A 2 2.40 -19.17 -6.00
C GLY A 2 3.27 -19.85 -7.08
N ALA A 3 3.45 -19.20 -8.23
CA ALA A 3 4.21 -19.69 -9.39
C ALA A 3 5.54 -20.36 -9.02
N LYS A 4 6.41 -19.66 -8.26
CA LYS A 4 7.72 -20.19 -7.84
C LYS A 4 7.63 -21.45 -6.97
N ALA A 5 6.61 -21.52 -6.11
CA ALA A 5 6.41 -22.66 -5.24
C ALA A 5 5.91 -23.89 -6.03
N ALA A 6 5.02 -23.68 -7.00
CA ALA A 6 4.57 -24.74 -7.92
C ALA A 6 5.75 -25.36 -8.68
N ILE A 7 6.61 -24.52 -9.28
CA ILE A 7 7.82 -24.98 -9.98
C ILE A 7 8.73 -25.78 -9.06
N ARG A 8 8.95 -25.30 -7.84
CA ARG A 8 9.81 -26.00 -6.86
C ARG A 8 9.25 -27.35 -6.40
N ASP A 9 7.95 -27.44 -6.22
CA ASP A 9 7.30 -28.68 -5.79
C ASP A 9 7.25 -29.71 -6.93
N VAL A 10 6.87 -29.29 -8.15
CA VAL A 10 6.84 -30.16 -9.33
C VAL A 10 8.23 -30.67 -9.66
N GLY A 11 9.23 -29.79 -9.72
CA GLY A 11 10.60 -30.19 -10.01
C GLY A 11 11.15 -31.22 -9.01
N ARG A 12 10.76 -31.11 -7.73
CA ARG A 12 11.11 -32.12 -6.71
C ARG A 12 10.44 -33.47 -6.98
N VAL A 13 9.18 -33.48 -7.42
CA VAL A 13 8.44 -34.72 -7.72
C VAL A 13 8.99 -35.41 -8.97
N LEU A 14 9.43 -34.64 -9.96
CA LEU A 14 10.06 -35.12 -11.18
C LEU A 14 11.55 -35.50 -11.00
N ASP A 15 12.06 -35.45 -9.77
CA ASP A 15 13.47 -35.73 -9.42
C ASP A 15 14.49 -34.86 -10.18
N VAL A 16 14.08 -33.64 -10.55
CA VAL A 16 14.98 -32.63 -11.12
C VAL A 16 15.83 -32.03 -10.02
N SER A 17 17.11 -31.78 -10.29
CA SER A 17 18.03 -31.29 -9.27
C SER A 17 17.57 -29.95 -8.70
N TYR A 18 17.76 -29.74 -7.39
CA TYR A 18 17.36 -28.50 -6.72
C TYR A 18 17.97 -27.25 -7.37
N ALA A 19 19.20 -27.36 -7.88
CA ALA A 19 19.90 -26.26 -8.54
C ALA A 19 19.22 -25.86 -9.86
N GLU A 20 18.80 -26.82 -10.67
CA GLU A 20 18.09 -26.57 -11.93
C GLU A 20 16.70 -25.98 -11.67
N VAL A 21 15.97 -26.55 -10.70
CA VAL A 21 14.64 -26.06 -10.33
C VAL A 21 14.71 -24.63 -9.74
N ASP A 22 15.71 -24.34 -8.93
CA ASP A 22 15.93 -22.99 -8.39
C ASP A 22 16.30 -21.99 -9.48
N LYS A 23 17.06 -22.41 -10.51
CA LYS A 23 17.35 -21.60 -11.70
C LYS A 23 16.06 -21.22 -12.42
N ILE A 24 15.18 -22.17 -12.71
CA ILE A 24 13.87 -21.91 -13.35
C ILE A 24 13.02 -20.99 -12.47
N ALA A 25 12.92 -21.26 -11.16
CA ALA A 25 12.09 -20.48 -10.25
C ALA A 25 12.57 -19.03 -10.07
N LYS A 26 13.88 -18.76 -10.19
CA LYS A 26 14.45 -17.41 -10.13
C LYS A 26 14.08 -16.54 -11.33
N GLU A 27 13.85 -17.15 -12.48
CA GLU A 27 13.43 -16.45 -13.69
C GLU A 27 11.99 -15.92 -13.63
N ILE A 28 11.17 -16.41 -12.69
CA ILE A 28 9.85 -15.83 -12.42
C ILE A 28 10.04 -14.46 -11.74
N PRO A 29 9.62 -13.33 -12.35
CA PRO A 29 9.80 -12.02 -11.75
C PRO A 29 9.03 -11.87 -10.43
N PHE A 30 9.58 -11.09 -9.49
CA PHE A 30 8.88 -10.77 -8.26
C PHE A 30 7.91 -9.62 -8.50
N ALA A 31 6.65 -9.94 -8.77
CA ALA A 31 5.58 -8.96 -8.91
C ALA A 31 4.28 -9.48 -8.29
N LEU A 32 3.44 -8.56 -7.80
CA LEU A 32 2.14 -8.90 -7.23
C LEU A 32 1.24 -9.50 -8.32
N GLY A 33 0.63 -10.65 -8.05
CA GLY A 33 -0.23 -11.35 -9.01
C GLY A 33 0.50 -11.89 -10.24
N MET A 34 1.81 -12.14 -10.13
CA MET A 34 2.59 -12.84 -11.15
C MET A 34 2.15 -14.30 -11.25
N THR A 35 1.88 -14.73 -12.49
CA THR A 35 1.56 -16.12 -12.84
C THR A 35 2.65 -16.70 -13.73
N ILE A 36 2.69 -18.03 -13.89
CA ILE A 36 3.65 -18.69 -14.79
C ILE A 36 3.50 -18.16 -16.23
N ASP A 37 2.27 -17.99 -16.71
CA ASP A 37 2.02 -17.50 -18.08
C ASP A 37 2.49 -16.07 -18.29
N LYS A 38 2.20 -15.15 -17.35
CA LYS A 38 2.72 -13.78 -17.41
C LYS A 38 4.24 -13.76 -17.35
N ALA A 39 4.85 -14.64 -16.56
CA ALA A 39 6.30 -14.71 -16.47
C ALA A 39 6.93 -15.15 -17.80
N LEU A 40 6.31 -16.08 -18.54
CA LEU A 40 6.76 -16.52 -19.87
C LEU A 40 6.62 -15.42 -20.94
N GLU A 41 5.61 -14.56 -20.82
CA GLU A 41 5.45 -13.41 -21.72
C GLU A 41 6.50 -12.31 -21.47
N ILE A 42 6.80 -12.04 -20.20
CA ILE A 42 7.66 -10.92 -19.79
C ILE A 42 9.14 -11.31 -19.86
N ASN A 43 9.50 -12.51 -19.40
CA ASN A 43 10.89 -12.95 -19.33
C ASN A 43 11.25 -13.85 -20.54
N LYS A 44 11.93 -13.25 -21.52
CA LYS A 44 12.42 -13.95 -22.71
C LYS A 44 13.37 -15.12 -22.39
N ASN A 45 14.14 -15.04 -21.30
CA ASN A 45 15.04 -16.10 -20.90
C ASN A 45 14.28 -17.34 -20.39
N LEU A 46 13.24 -17.13 -19.59
CA LEU A 46 12.35 -18.20 -19.15
C LEU A 46 11.68 -18.88 -20.34
N LYS A 47 11.19 -18.09 -21.30
CA LYS A 47 10.59 -18.60 -22.54
C LYS A 47 11.58 -19.42 -23.36
N LYS A 48 12.82 -18.93 -23.49
CA LYS A 48 13.91 -19.65 -24.16
C LYS A 48 14.18 -20.99 -23.49
N MET A 49 14.30 -21.03 -22.15
CA MET A 49 14.50 -22.28 -21.41
C MET A 49 13.33 -23.25 -21.61
N TYR A 50 12.10 -22.75 -21.64
CA TYR A 50 10.90 -23.54 -21.92
C TYR A 50 10.87 -24.12 -23.35
N ASP A 51 11.36 -23.38 -24.34
CA ASP A 51 11.37 -23.81 -25.74
C ASP A 51 12.55 -24.76 -26.07
N GLU A 52 13.69 -24.62 -25.38
CA GLU A 52 14.94 -25.35 -25.67
C GLU A 52 15.14 -26.63 -24.85
N ASP A 53 14.57 -26.72 -23.65
CA ASP A 53 14.81 -27.82 -22.71
C ASP A 53 13.49 -28.55 -22.38
N GLU A 54 13.41 -29.82 -22.80
CA GLU A 54 12.21 -30.65 -22.60
C GLU A 54 11.88 -30.89 -21.12
N VAL A 55 12.88 -30.98 -20.25
CA VAL A 55 12.68 -31.16 -18.80
C VAL A 55 12.11 -29.89 -18.20
N VAL A 56 12.64 -28.73 -18.57
CA VAL A 56 12.12 -27.43 -18.13
C VAL A 56 10.66 -27.25 -18.59
N LYS A 57 10.38 -27.64 -19.84
CA LYS A 57 9.03 -27.59 -20.40
C LYS A 57 8.04 -28.43 -19.60
N GLU A 58 8.39 -29.68 -19.32
CA GLU A 58 7.56 -30.59 -18.54
C GLU A 58 7.30 -30.06 -17.12
N VAL A 59 8.34 -29.56 -16.44
CA VAL A 59 8.22 -28.93 -15.12
C VAL A 59 7.24 -27.76 -15.16
N ILE A 60 7.37 -26.87 -16.16
CA ILE A 60 6.53 -25.67 -16.29
C ILE A 60 5.08 -26.04 -16.60
N ASP A 61 4.84 -26.97 -17.52
CA ASP A 61 3.49 -27.36 -17.93
C ASP A 61 2.72 -28.03 -16.79
N LEU A 62 3.37 -28.91 -16.03
CA LEU A 62 2.77 -29.49 -14.82
C LEU A 62 2.59 -28.45 -13.71
N SER A 63 3.51 -27.49 -13.59
CA SER A 63 3.40 -26.40 -12.62
C SER A 63 2.23 -25.47 -12.91
N ARG A 64 1.88 -25.24 -14.19
CA ARG A 64 0.70 -24.46 -14.58
C ARG A 64 -0.60 -25.08 -14.04
N ALA A 65 -0.71 -26.41 -14.06
CA ALA A 65 -1.89 -27.11 -13.55
C ALA A 65 -2.02 -27.03 -12.01
N LEU A 66 -0.90 -26.85 -11.30
CA LEU A 66 -0.86 -26.76 -9.83
C LEU A 66 -0.78 -25.32 -9.30
N GLU A 67 -0.57 -24.33 -10.17
CA GLU A 67 -0.59 -22.93 -9.83
C GLU A 67 -1.96 -22.54 -9.24
N GLY A 68 -1.97 -21.75 -8.17
CA GLY A 68 -3.20 -21.33 -7.51
C GLY A 68 -3.81 -22.35 -6.53
N MET A 69 -3.49 -23.64 -6.64
CA MET A 69 -4.06 -24.68 -5.77
C MET A 69 -3.71 -24.50 -4.28
N PRO A 70 -4.63 -24.69 -3.34
CA PRO A 70 -4.31 -24.69 -1.90
C PRO A 70 -3.27 -25.77 -1.57
N ARG A 71 -2.24 -25.42 -0.80
CA ARG A 71 -1.15 -26.35 -0.42
C ARG A 71 -1.32 -26.89 0.99
N HIS A 72 -1.41 -25.97 1.95
CA HIS A 72 -1.56 -26.24 3.37
C HIS A 72 -2.44 -25.15 3.98
N ALA A 73 -3.16 -25.48 5.06
CA ALA A 73 -3.81 -24.48 5.89
C ALA A 73 -2.74 -23.80 6.76
N SER A 74 -2.47 -22.52 6.53
CA SER A 74 -1.65 -21.71 7.43
C SER A 74 -2.53 -20.92 8.37
N THR A 75 -2.07 -20.73 9.61
CA THR A 75 -2.73 -19.83 10.56
C THR A 75 -2.28 -18.40 10.25
N HIS A 76 -3.21 -17.44 10.18
CA HIS A 76 -2.87 -16.03 10.06
C HIS A 76 -2.13 -15.60 11.33
N ALA A 77 -0.84 -15.26 11.21
CA ALA A 77 0.05 -15.08 12.36
C ALA A 77 -0.41 -14.02 13.39
N ALA A 78 -1.33 -13.13 13.00
CA ALA A 78 -1.89 -12.09 13.85
C ALA A 78 -3.39 -12.22 14.12
N GLY A 79 -4.13 -13.04 13.37
CA GLY A 79 -5.60 -12.94 13.33
C GLY A 79 -6.27 -13.75 14.44
N VAL A 80 -6.98 -13.07 15.34
CA VAL A 80 -7.80 -13.69 16.39
C VAL A 80 -9.26 -13.34 16.17
N VAL A 81 -10.12 -14.34 16.28
CA VAL A 81 -11.58 -14.19 16.14
C VAL A 81 -12.22 -14.25 17.53
N ILE A 82 -13.10 -13.30 17.81
CA ILE A 82 -13.84 -13.19 19.06
C ILE A 82 -15.33 -13.30 18.74
N SER A 83 -16.01 -14.25 19.38
CA SER A 83 -17.45 -14.45 19.25
C SER A 83 -18.13 -14.38 20.62
N LYS A 84 -19.42 -14.04 20.62
CA LYS A 84 -20.24 -13.98 21.84
C LYS A 84 -20.50 -15.38 22.42
N GLU A 85 -20.78 -16.34 21.55
CA GLU A 85 -20.92 -17.75 21.93
C GLU A 85 -19.71 -18.56 21.48
N SER A 86 -19.69 -19.86 21.78
CA SER A 86 -18.61 -20.75 21.36
C SER A 86 -18.39 -20.72 19.84
N VAL A 87 -17.12 -20.58 19.42
CA VAL A 87 -16.75 -20.33 18.02
C VAL A 87 -17.20 -21.47 17.09
N ASP A 88 -17.19 -22.71 17.57
CA ASP A 88 -17.62 -23.92 16.86
C ASP A 88 -19.11 -23.92 16.46
N LYS A 89 -19.94 -23.07 17.08
CA LYS A 89 -21.34 -22.88 16.67
C LYS A 89 -21.47 -22.13 15.35
N TYR A 90 -20.49 -21.29 15.02
CA TYR A 90 -20.53 -20.42 13.84
C TYR A 90 -19.60 -20.92 12.74
N VAL A 91 -18.42 -21.44 13.11
CA VAL A 91 -17.39 -21.81 12.17
C VAL A 91 -16.70 -23.12 12.53
N PRO A 92 -16.46 -24.00 11.55
CA PRO A 92 -15.72 -25.23 11.78
C PRO A 92 -14.28 -24.90 12.18
N LEU A 93 -13.79 -25.64 13.17
CA LEU A 93 -12.47 -25.48 13.75
C LEU A 93 -11.50 -26.55 13.22
N TYR A 94 -10.22 -26.24 13.24
CA TYR A 94 -9.13 -27.14 12.92
C TYR A 94 -8.02 -26.99 13.96
N MET A 95 -7.44 -28.11 14.36
CA MET A 95 -6.32 -28.14 15.29
C MET A 95 -5.02 -28.06 14.49
N HIS A 96 -4.34 -26.91 14.53
CA HIS A 96 -2.98 -26.77 14.02
C HIS A 96 -1.99 -26.95 15.18
N GLU A 97 -0.74 -27.34 14.89
CA GLU A 97 0.32 -27.68 15.86
C GLU A 97 0.45 -26.74 17.09
N ASN A 98 0.06 -25.47 16.97
CA ASN A 98 0.19 -24.45 18.01
C ASN A 98 -1.14 -23.86 18.51
N GLY A 99 -2.30 -24.40 18.12
CA GLY A 99 -3.58 -23.87 18.58
C GLY A 99 -4.78 -24.16 17.68
N VAL A 100 -5.96 -23.82 18.20
CA VAL A 100 -7.24 -23.96 17.50
C VAL A 100 -7.38 -22.82 16.51
N THR A 101 -7.64 -23.15 15.25
CA THR A 101 -7.77 -22.19 14.15
C THR A 101 -9.12 -22.39 13.44
N THR A 102 -9.69 -21.34 12.88
CA THR A 102 -10.89 -21.41 12.06
C THR A 102 -10.58 -21.97 10.68
N GLN A 103 -11.42 -22.84 10.13
CA GLN A 103 -11.23 -23.34 8.75
C GLN A 103 -11.62 -22.31 7.68
N PHE A 104 -12.48 -21.35 8.03
CA PHE A 104 -12.87 -20.28 7.12
C PHE A 104 -11.78 -19.22 6.99
N THR A 105 -11.68 -18.66 5.80
CA THR A 105 -10.75 -17.56 5.50
C THR A 105 -11.23 -16.26 6.13
N MET A 106 -10.32 -15.29 6.24
CA MET A 106 -10.58 -13.95 6.79
C MET A 106 -11.84 -13.30 6.21
N THR A 107 -11.99 -13.32 4.88
CA THR A 107 -13.15 -12.71 4.20
C THR A 107 -14.47 -13.36 4.60
N THR A 108 -14.52 -14.69 4.66
CA THR A 108 -15.74 -15.40 5.05
C THR A 108 -16.10 -15.14 6.53
N LEU A 109 -15.11 -15.04 7.40
CA LEU A 109 -15.34 -14.70 8.82
C LEU A 109 -15.92 -13.30 9.00
N GLU A 110 -15.40 -12.32 8.25
CA GLU A 110 -15.92 -10.94 8.26
C GLU A 110 -17.35 -10.88 7.71
N GLU A 111 -17.65 -11.61 6.63
CA GLU A 111 -19.00 -11.70 6.06
C GLU A 111 -20.02 -12.35 7.03
N LEU A 112 -19.56 -13.27 7.88
CA LEU A 112 -20.37 -13.87 8.96
C LEU A 112 -20.60 -12.90 10.14
N GLY A 113 -19.97 -11.72 10.13
CA GLY A 113 -20.10 -10.72 11.18
C GLY A 113 -19.34 -11.06 12.46
N LEU A 114 -18.33 -11.93 12.39
CA LEU A 114 -17.48 -12.23 13.54
C LEU A 114 -16.47 -11.11 13.77
N LEU A 115 -16.23 -10.76 15.03
CA LEU A 115 -15.24 -9.75 15.38
C LEU A 115 -13.85 -10.32 15.21
N LYS A 116 -13.06 -9.72 14.33
CA LYS A 116 -11.65 -10.07 14.10
C LYS A 116 -10.75 -8.98 14.65
N MET A 117 -9.71 -9.38 15.38
CA MET A 117 -8.64 -8.50 15.86
C MET A 117 -7.28 -9.04 15.41
N ASP A 118 -6.42 -8.16 14.91
CA ASP A 118 -5.05 -8.54 14.56
C ASP A 118 -4.06 -8.13 15.66
N PHE A 119 -3.32 -9.10 16.17
CA PHE A 119 -2.22 -8.91 17.11
C PHE A 119 -0.89 -9.03 16.37
N LEU A 120 -0.36 -7.88 15.97
CA LEU A 120 0.90 -7.80 15.22
C LEU A 120 2.10 -7.78 16.17
N GLY A 121 3.01 -8.74 16.01
CA GLY A 121 4.27 -8.80 16.74
C GLY A 121 5.32 -7.83 16.19
N LEU A 122 5.13 -6.52 16.38
CA LEU A 122 6.07 -5.51 15.87
C LEU A 122 7.35 -5.48 16.73
N ARG A 123 8.45 -6.02 16.20
CA ARG A 123 9.75 -6.08 16.90
C ARG A 123 10.24 -4.71 17.37
N THR A 124 9.90 -3.64 16.64
CA THR A 124 10.25 -2.25 17.00
C THR A 124 9.79 -1.88 18.41
N LEU A 125 8.56 -2.27 18.80
CA LEU A 125 8.04 -1.94 20.13
C LEU A 125 8.82 -2.66 21.24
N THR A 126 9.24 -3.90 20.98
CA THR A 126 10.13 -4.66 21.87
C THR A 126 11.47 -3.95 22.05
N VAL A 127 12.09 -3.50 20.94
CA VAL A 127 13.37 -2.78 20.98
C VAL A 127 13.24 -1.46 21.75
N ILE A 128 12.16 -0.71 21.53
CA ILE A 128 11.89 0.53 22.26
C ILE A 128 11.75 0.26 23.76
N ARG A 129 10.94 -0.74 24.16
CA ARG A 129 10.77 -1.12 25.56
C ARG A 129 12.11 -1.48 26.21
N ASP A 130 12.90 -2.34 25.57
CA ASP A 130 14.17 -2.79 26.12
C ASP A 130 15.16 -1.61 26.25
N ALA A 131 15.14 -0.66 25.30
CA ALA A 131 15.92 0.57 25.38
C ALA A 131 15.49 1.46 26.56
N LEU A 132 14.18 1.62 26.78
CA LEU A 132 13.65 2.37 27.93
C LEU A 132 14.07 1.75 29.26
N ASP A 133 14.00 0.42 29.37
CA ASP A 133 14.40 -0.31 30.58
C ASP A 133 15.89 -0.11 30.88
N LEU A 134 16.74 -0.09 29.85
CA LEU A 134 18.19 0.16 29.99
C LEU A 134 18.47 1.61 30.40
N ILE A 135 17.77 2.58 29.81
CA ILE A 135 17.90 4.00 30.18
C ILE A 135 17.49 4.19 31.66
N TYR A 136 16.38 3.59 32.08
CA TYR A 136 15.92 3.67 33.46
C TYR A 136 16.91 3.00 34.43
N LYS A 137 17.42 1.80 34.11
CA LYS A 137 18.40 1.10 34.96
C LYS A 137 19.71 1.86 35.11
N LYS A 138 20.18 2.53 34.05
CA LYS A 138 21.49 3.19 34.03
C LYS A 138 21.44 4.64 34.54
N HIS A 139 20.36 5.35 34.26
CA HIS A 139 20.26 6.79 34.52
C HIS A 139 19.15 7.16 35.50
N GLY A 140 18.28 6.21 35.90
CA GLY A 140 17.12 6.49 36.75
C GLY A 140 16.03 7.32 36.06
N ILE A 141 16.15 7.56 34.75
CA ILE A 141 15.24 8.41 33.98
C ILE A 141 14.13 7.55 33.39
N LYS A 142 12.88 7.92 33.68
CA LYS A 142 11.71 7.31 33.05
C LYS A 142 11.23 8.21 31.91
N ILE A 143 11.26 7.68 30.69
CA ILE A 143 10.77 8.39 29.50
C ILE A 143 9.26 8.20 29.37
N ASP A 144 8.56 9.30 29.08
CA ASP A 144 7.12 9.34 28.86
C ASP A 144 6.85 9.96 27.48
N PHE A 145 6.50 9.13 26.51
CA PHE A 145 6.24 9.56 25.13
C PHE A 145 5.06 10.53 25.03
N SER A 146 4.10 10.50 25.97
CA SER A 146 2.92 11.38 25.92
C SER A 146 3.24 12.85 26.14
N LYS A 147 4.46 13.15 26.62
CA LYS A 147 4.95 14.51 26.93
C LYS A 147 6.05 14.97 25.98
N MET A 148 6.41 14.16 24.99
CA MET A 148 7.44 14.49 24.04
C MET A 148 6.88 15.39 22.94
N ASP A 149 7.72 16.31 22.49
CA ASP A 149 7.47 17.14 21.32
C ASP A 149 8.12 16.51 20.08
N TYR A 150 7.70 16.95 18.90
CA TYR A 150 8.22 16.50 17.62
C TYR A 150 9.32 17.42 17.08
N ASP A 151 9.56 18.58 17.69
CA ASP A 151 10.45 19.63 17.18
C ASP A 151 11.91 19.51 17.69
N ASP A 152 12.48 18.30 17.72
CA ASP A 152 13.90 18.10 18.07
C ASP A 152 14.81 18.18 16.84
N SER A 153 15.53 19.29 16.70
CA SER A 153 16.46 19.53 15.58
C SER A 153 17.52 18.44 15.42
N LYS A 154 17.98 17.82 16.51
CA LYS A 154 19.00 16.76 16.44
C LYS A 154 18.45 15.49 15.80
N VAL A 155 17.16 15.22 15.98
CA VAL A 155 16.49 14.08 15.32
C VAL A 155 16.44 14.33 13.82
N TYR A 156 16.04 15.54 13.40
CA TYR A 156 15.99 15.91 11.97
C TYR A 156 17.36 15.94 11.30
N GLU A 157 18.41 16.41 12.00
CA GLU A 157 19.80 16.34 11.53
C GLU A 157 20.25 14.89 11.33
N LEU A 158 19.92 13.99 12.27
CA LEU A 158 20.24 12.57 12.16
C LEU A 158 19.55 11.93 10.94
N LEU A 159 18.25 12.20 10.77
CA LEU A 159 17.49 11.70 9.61
C LEU A 159 18.04 12.25 8.29
N SER A 160 18.32 13.55 8.23
CA SER A 160 18.89 14.24 7.07
C SER A 160 20.30 13.77 6.71
N SER A 161 21.07 13.26 7.68
CA SER A 161 22.37 12.64 7.42
C SER A 161 22.27 11.24 6.79
N GLY A 162 21.06 10.66 6.74
CA GLY A 162 20.79 9.29 6.29
C GLY A 162 21.35 8.21 7.21
N ASN A 163 21.75 8.56 8.43
CA ASN A 163 22.18 7.62 9.46
C ASN A 163 20.97 7.01 10.19
N THR A 164 20.09 6.35 9.44
CA THR A 164 18.81 5.82 9.92
C THR A 164 18.82 4.29 10.07
N LEU A 165 20.00 3.69 10.23
CA LEU A 165 20.11 2.26 10.51
C LEU A 165 19.50 1.97 11.90
N GLY A 166 18.53 1.05 11.95
CA GLY A 166 17.79 0.75 13.18
C GLY A 166 16.65 1.73 13.49
N ILE A 167 16.37 2.69 12.60
CA ILE A 167 15.19 3.55 12.69
C ILE A 167 14.07 2.91 11.87
N PHE A 168 12.98 2.55 12.54
CA PHE A 168 11.84 1.87 11.95
C PHE A 168 11.34 2.56 10.67
N GLN A 169 11.02 1.75 9.65
CA GLN A 169 10.61 2.15 8.29
C GLN A 169 11.67 2.87 7.45
N LEU A 170 12.77 3.36 8.03
CA LEU A 170 13.77 4.19 7.35
C LEU A 170 15.11 3.49 7.07
N GLU A 171 15.18 2.16 7.21
CA GLU A 171 16.46 1.43 7.20
C GLU A 171 16.98 1.06 5.79
N SER A 172 16.09 0.99 4.80
CA SER A 172 16.46 0.49 3.47
C SER A 172 17.50 1.39 2.80
N ALA A 173 18.41 0.81 2.01
CA ALA A 173 19.48 1.59 1.36
C ALA A 173 18.94 2.74 0.50
N GLY A 174 17.87 2.49 -0.24
CA GLY A 174 17.24 3.51 -1.06
C GLY A 174 16.46 4.55 -0.25
N MET A 175 15.76 4.16 0.83
CA MET A 175 15.08 5.10 1.73
C MET A 175 16.08 6.03 2.43
N ARG A 176 17.23 5.49 2.85
CA ARG A 176 18.33 6.29 3.43
C ARG A 176 18.86 7.35 2.49
N GLN A 177 19.05 6.99 1.21
CA GLN A 177 19.50 7.94 0.21
C GLN A 177 18.43 9.01 -0.05
N PHE A 178 17.17 8.59 -0.15
CA PHE A 178 16.06 9.51 -0.29
C PHE A 178 15.93 10.48 0.90
N MET A 179 16.07 10.03 2.14
CA MET A 179 16.05 10.90 3.33
C MET A 179 17.16 11.95 3.32
N LYS A 180 18.35 11.63 2.77
CA LYS A 180 19.44 12.60 2.59
C LYS A 180 19.11 13.69 1.58
N GLU A 181 18.34 13.36 0.55
CA GLU A 181 17.92 14.31 -0.48
C GLU A 181 16.72 15.13 -0.02
N LEU A 182 15.78 14.51 0.69
CA LEU A 182 14.60 15.13 1.29
C LEU A 182 14.97 16.13 2.39
N LYS A 183 15.97 15.82 3.21
CA LYS A 183 16.40 16.62 4.38
C LYS A 183 15.21 17.06 5.26
N PRO A 184 14.46 16.12 5.86
CA PRO A 184 13.27 16.45 6.65
C PRO A 184 13.62 17.42 7.78
N ASP A 185 12.85 18.51 7.92
CA ASP A 185 13.02 19.52 8.98
C ASP A 185 11.79 19.62 9.91
N ASN A 186 10.74 18.86 9.62
CA ASN A 186 9.50 18.75 10.40
C ASN A 186 8.95 17.31 10.33
N PHE A 187 7.93 17.01 11.12
CA PHE A 187 7.35 15.67 11.22
C PHE A 187 6.59 15.29 9.95
N GLU A 188 5.89 16.25 9.33
CA GLU A 188 5.11 16.07 8.12
C GLU A 188 5.97 15.57 6.96
N ASP A 189 7.22 16.02 6.85
CA ASP A 189 8.17 15.53 5.86
C ASP A 189 8.52 14.05 6.03
N ILE A 190 8.59 13.56 7.26
CA ILE A 190 8.83 12.14 7.52
C ILE A 190 7.63 11.32 7.04
N VAL A 191 6.42 11.80 7.35
CA VAL A 191 5.15 11.16 6.92
C VAL A 191 5.02 11.17 5.41
N ALA A 192 5.29 12.30 4.75
CA ALA A 192 5.30 12.45 3.31
C ALA A 192 6.37 11.56 2.67
N GLY A 193 7.58 11.53 3.23
CA GLY A 193 8.68 10.72 2.75
C GLY A 193 8.37 9.22 2.75
N ILE A 194 7.80 8.70 3.85
CA ILE A 194 7.38 7.29 3.94
C ILE A 194 6.26 6.96 2.95
N SER A 195 5.39 7.94 2.65
CA SER A 195 4.28 7.80 1.72
C SER A 195 4.74 7.83 0.26
N LEU A 196 5.69 8.72 -0.07
CA LEU A 196 6.26 8.90 -1.40
C LEU A 196 7.19 7.75 -1.82
N TYR A 197 7.90 7.15 -0.87
CA TYR A 197 8.84 6.05 -1.15
C TYR A 197 8.13 4.69 -1.34
N ARG A 198 7.12 4.68 -2.21
CA ARG A 198 6.33 3.51 -2.60
C ARG A 198 6.20 3.46 -4.13
N PRO A 199 6.10 2.27 -4.74
CA PRO A 199 5.89 2.16 -6.19
C PRO A 199 4.70 3.02 -6.65
N GLY A 200 4.98 4.00 -7.52
CA GLY A 200 4.01 4.99 -8.03
C GLY A 200 4.24 6.42 -7.55
N PRO A 201 3.95 6.76 -6.28
CA PRO A 201 4.28 8.08 -5.74
C PRO A 201 5.77 8.44 -5.83
N MET A 202 6.66 7.45 -6.03
CA MET A 202 8.08 7.67 -6.27
C MET A 202 8.37 8.57 -7.46
N ASP A 203 7.52 8.58 -8.49
CA ASP A 203 7.71 9.47 -9.66
C ASP A 203 7.51 10.95 -9.30
N SER A 204 6.77 11.22 -8.20
CA SER A 204 6.58 12.57 -7.66
C SER A 204 7.70 13.04 -6.73
N ILE A 205 8.64 12.16 -6.33
CA ILE A 205 9.76 12.52 -5.44
C ILE A 205 10.59 13.71 -5.97
N PRO A 206 11.01 13.74 -7.25
CA PRO A 206 11.81 14.86 -7.76
C PRO A 206 11.06 16.20 -7.69
N MET A 207 9.77 16.18 -8.00
CA MET A 207 8.90 17.36 -7.91
C MET A 207 8.77 17.82 -6.45
N TYR A 208 8.50 16.89 -5.53
CA TYR A 208 8.37 17.18 -4.10
C TYR A 208 9.65 17.82 -3.54
N ILE A 209 10.82 17.22 -3.81
CA ILE A 209 12.12 17.74 -3.33
C ILE A 209 12.40 19.12 -3.93
N LYS A 210 12.13 19.31 -5.23
CA LYS A 210 12.33 20.61 -5.88
C LYS A 210 11.46 21.69 -5.24
N ASN A 211 10.18 21.39 -5.06
CA ASN A 211 9.19 22.31 -4.52
C ASN A 211 9.42 22.60 -3.04
N LYS A 212 9.84 21.61 -2.25
CA LYS A 212 10.26 21.80 -0.87
C LYS A 212 11.42 22.81 -0.76
N ASN A 213 12.45 22.64 -1.60
CA ASN A 213 13.60 23.55 -1.59
C ASN A 213 13.28 24.93 -2.21
N ASN A 214 12.24 25.02 -3.05
CA ASN A 214 11.81 26.26 -3.69
C ASN A 214 10.28 26.42 -3.57
N PRO A 215 9.74 26.75 -2.39
CA PRO A 215 8.29 26.82 -2.18
C PRO A 215 7.59 27.85 -3.08
N GLN A 216 8.32 28.87 -3.56
CA GLN A 216 7.80 29.90 -4.46
C GLN A 216 7.51 29.38 -5.87
N ASP A 217 8.07 28.23 -6.26
CA ASP A 217 7.88 27.64 -7.58
C ASP A 217 6.67 26.68 -7.63
N VAL A 218 5.99 26.48 -6.49
CA VAL A 218 4.81 25.60 -6.42
C VAL A 218 3.68 26.20 -7.25
N LYS A 219 3.28 25.48 -8.29
CA LYS A 219 2.16 25.85 -9.15
C LYS A 219 0.99 24.94 -8.91
N TYR A 220 -0.11 25.51 -8.43
CA TYR A 220 -1.38 24.82 -8.31
C TYR A 220 -2.17 24.97 -9.61
N ILE A 221 -2.92 23.92 -9.99
CA ILE A 221 -3.82 23.98 -11.14
C ILE A 221 -4.97 24.96 -10.89
N HIS A 222 -5.38 25.11 -9.63
CA HIS A 222 -6.43 26.01 -9.19
C HIS A 222 -6.17 26.48 -7.76
N GLU A 223 -6.55 27.72 -7.43
CA GLU A 223 -6.33 28.33 -6.09
C GLU A 223 -6.94 27.49 -4.96
N LYS A 224 -8.12 26.89 -5.19
CA LYS A 224 -8.78 25.98 -4.23
C LYS A 224 -7.96 24.74 -3.84
N LEU A 225 -6.94 24.36 -4.61
CA LEU A 225 -6.06 23.24 -4.27
C LEU A 225 -4.92 23.62 -3.31
N GLU A 226 -4.57 24.91 -3.25
CA GLU A 226 -3.50 25.40 -2.38
C GLU A 226 -3.68 24.96 -0.91
N PRO A 227 -4.84 25.18 -0.24
CA PRO A 227 -5.00 24.77 1.16
C PRO A 227 -4.93 23.26 1.38
N ILE A 228 -5.12 22.45 0.33
CA ILE A 228 -5.13 20.98 0.39
C ILE A 228 -3.72 20.42 0.17
N LEU A 229 -2.98 20.99 -0.78
CA LEU A 229 -1.71 20.46 -1.26
C LEU A 229 -0.49 21.25 -0.76
N ASN A 230 -0.67 22.38 -0.08
CA ASN A 230 0.44 23.17 0.46
C ASN A 230 1.33 22.37 1.42
N VAL A 231 0.71 21.54 2.28
CA VAL A 231 1.42 20.64 3.21
C VAL A 231 2.28 19.57 2.52
N THR A 232 2.07 19.35 1.22
CA THR A 232 2.83 18.40 0.40
C THR A 232 3.45 19.08 -0.82
N TYR A 233 3.68 20.40 -0.73
CA TYR A 233 4.33 21.20 -1.77
C TYR A 233 3.72 21.04 -3.17
N GLY A 234 2.39 20.92 -3.24
CA GLY A 234 1.66 20.78 -4.51
C GLY A 234 1.58 19.35 -5.06
N CYS A 235 2.13 18.35 -4.37
CA CYS A 235 2.04 16.94 -4.78
C CYS A 235 0.87 16.24 -4.10
N LEU A 236 0.16 15.38 -4.82
CA LEU A 236 -0.90 14.54 -4.26
C LEU A 236 -0.27 13.29 -3.62
N VAL A 237 -0.26 13.21 -2.28
CA VAL A 237 0.43 12.15 -1.53
C VAL A 237 -0.54 11.30 -0.70
N TYR A 238 -1.61 11.91 -0.17
CA TYR A 238 -2.52 11.26 0.77
C TYR A 238 -3.90 10.99 0.16
N GLN A 239 -4.58 9.93 0.64
CA GLN A 239 -5.97 9.64 0.23
C GLN A 239 -6.94 10.70 0.75
N GLU A 240 -6.62 11.30 1.88
CA GLU A 240 -7.37 12.37 2.52
C GLU A 240 -7.37 13.63 1.64
N GLN A 241 -6.26 13.90 0.93
CA GLN A 241 -6.18 15.00 -0.03
C GLN A 241 -7.10 14.77 -1.22
N VAL A 242 -7.17 13.53 -1.76
CA VAL A 242 -8.14 13.14 -2.79
C VAL A 242 -9.57 13.40 -2.31
N MET A 243 -9.89 12.95 -1.09
CA MET A 243 -11.21 13.15 -0.51
C MET A 243 -11.53 14.63 -0.28
N GLN A 244 -10.55 15.43 0.11
CA GLN A 244 -10.73 16.87 0.29
C GLN A 244 -10.91 17.59 -1.04
N THR A 245 -10.15 17.22 -2.08
CA THR A 245 -10.27 17.80 -3.42
C THR A 245 -11.68 17.62 -3.99
N VAL A 246 -12.26 16.42 -3.94
CA VAL A 246 -13.63 16.21 -4.46
C VAL A 246 -14.70 16.94 -3.65
N ARG A 247 -14.47 17.15 -2.35
CA ARG A 247 -15.40 17.88 -1.48
C ARG A 247 -15.32 19.39 -1.74
N ASP A 248 -14.13 19.96 -1.72
CA ASP A 248 -13.93 21.40 -1.76
C ASP A 248 -14.10 21.97 -3.19
N LEU A 249 -13.75 21.19 -4.22
CA LEU A 249 -13.90 21.62 -5.61
C LEU A 249 -15.28 21.25 -6.19
N ALA A 250 -15.77 20.03 -5.99
CA ALA A 250 -17.02 19.57 -6.62
C ALA A 250 -18.24 19.53 -5.67
N GLY A 251 -18.05 19.70 -4.35
CA GLY A 251 -19.13 19.70 -3.37
C GLY A 251 -19.61 18.32 -2.94
N TYR A 252 -18.73 17.31 -2.97
CA TYR A 252 -19.06 15.96 -2.53
C TYR A 252 -19.39 15.90 -1.03
N SER A 253 -20.20 14.93 -0.62
CA SER A 253 -20.36 14.57 0.79
C SER A 253 -19.18 13.73 1.29
N TYR A 254 -18.99 13.66 2.62
CA TYR A 254 -17.99 12.77 3.23
C TYR A 254 -18.16 11.32 2.78
N GLY A 255 -19.38 10.79 2.80
CA GLY A 255 -19.68 9.42 2.39
C GLY A 255 -19.34 9.15 0.92
N ARG A 256 -19.65 10.10 0.02
CA ARG A 256 -19.33 9.93 -1.40
C ARG A 256 -17.85 10.10 -1.70
N SER A 257 -17.15 11.00 -1.01
CA SER A 257 -15.70 11.13 -1.14
C SER A 257 -14.97 9.84 -0.74
N ASP A 258 -15.47 9.12 0.27
CA ASP A 258 -14.95 7.79 0.62
C ASP A 258 -15.26 6.73 -0.45
N LEU A 259 -16.41 6.82 -1.12
CA LEU A 259 -16.74 5.95 -2.26
C LEU A 259 -15.75 6.15 -3.41
N VAL A 260 -15.40 7.39 -3.75
CA VAL A 260 -14.39 7.71 -4.77
C VAL A 260 -13.03 7.13 -4.36
N ARG A 261 -12.60 7.34 -3.11
CA ARG A 261 -11.36 6.75 -2.57
C ARG A 261 -11.34 5.22 -2.70
N ARG A 262 -12.44 4.54 -2.36
CA ARG A 262 -12.55 3.07 -2.49
C ARG A 262 -12.55 2.61 -3.95
N ALA A 263 -13.21 3.35 -4.84
CA ALA A 263 -13.24 3.06 -6.27
C ALA A 263 -11.84 3.18 -6.89
N MET A 264 -11.10 4.22 -6.50
CA MET A 264 -9.70 4.45 -6.85
C MET A 264 -8.80 3.29 -6.39
N GLY A 265 -8.84 2.92 -5.12
CA GLY A 265 -8.03 1.81 -4.59
C GLY A 265 -8.35 0.45 -5.23
N LYS A 266 -9.60 0.23 -5.66
CA LYS A 266 -10.02 -1.00 -6.38
C LYS A 266 -9.85 -0.92 -7.90
N LYS A 267 -9.34 0.18 -8.44
CA LYS A 267 -9.11 0.40 -9.89
C LYS A 267 -10.36 0.13 -10.75
N LYS A 268 -11.55 0.49 -10.25
CA LYS A 268 -12.82 0.30 -10.99
C LYS A 268 -13.00 1.38 -12.04
N MET A 269 -12.42 1.20 -13.23
CA MET A 269 -12.40 2.21 -14.30
C MET A 269 -13.80 2.68 -14.71
N ASP A 270 -14.79 1.79 -14.79
CA ASP A 270 -16.17 2.17 -15.16
C ASP A 270 -16.80 3.14 -14.15
N VAL A 271 -16.53 2.93 -12.86
CA VAL A 271 -16.99 3.83 -11.78
C VAL A 271 -16.23 5.14 -11.81
N MET A 272 -14.92 5.09 -12.08
CA MET A 272 -14.08 6.28 -12.17
C MET A 272 -14.49 7.20 -13.32
N GLU A 273 -14.91 6.65 -14.47
CA GLU A 273 -15.36 7.45 -15.59
C GLU A 273 -16.71 8.11 -15.33
N GLN A 274 -17.62 7.41 -14.64
CA GLN A 274 -18.89 7.99 -14.18
C GLN A 274 -18.65 9.13 -13.17
N GLU A 275 -17.76 8.90 -12.20
CA GLU A 275 -17.42 9.92 -11.20
C GLU A 275 -16.69 11.12 -11.81
N ARG A 276 -15.98 10.96 -12.94
CA ARG A 276 -15.37 12.08 -13.69
C ARG A 276 -16.44 13.07 -14.14
N GLN A 277 -17.53 12.56 -14.70
CA GLN A 277 -18.66 13.38 -15.15
C GLN A 277 -19.32 14.11 -13.99
N TYR A 278 -19.51 13.43 -12.85
CA TYR A 278 -20.09 14.03 -11.65
C TYR A 278 -19.16 15.05 -11.00
N PHE A 279 -17.85 14.82 -11.03
CA PHE A 279 -16.86 15.77 -10.52
C PHE A 279 -16.87 17.07 -11.33
N ILE A 280 -16.93 16.99 -12.66
CA ILE A 280 -16.88 18.16 -13.55
C ILE A 280 -18.23 18.90 -13.55
N TYR A 281 -19.32 18.22 -13.92
CA TYR A 281 -20.61 18.86 -14.20
C TYR A 281 -21.63 18.74 -13.06
N GLY A 282 -21.36 17.91 -12.05
CA GLY A 282 -22.27 17.66 -10.94
C GLY A 282 -23.26 16.53 -11.21
N LYS A 283 -24.13 16.29 -10.23
CA LYS A 283 -25.19 15.26 -10.27
C LYS A 283 -26.47 15.82 -9.67
N LEU A 284 -27.60 15.51 -10.31
CA LEU A 284 -28.93 15.79 -9.78
C LEU A 284 -29.54 14.52 -9.18
N ASP A 285 -30.34 14.67 -8.12
CA ASP A 285 -31.15 13.59 -7.57
C ASP A 285 -32.39 13.30 -8.45
N GLU A 286 -33.15 12.25 -8.11
CA GLU A 286 -34.39 11.88 -8.82
C GLU A 286 -35.48 12.97 -8.76
N ASN A 287 -35.37 13.91 -7.82
CA ASN A 287 -36.30 15.02 -7.61
C ASN A 287 -35.81 16.33 -8.27
N GLY A 288 -34.67 16.31 -8.98
CA GLY A 288 -34.07 17.46 -9.63
C GLY A 288 -33.25 18.39 -8.73
N ASN A 289 -33.03 18.05 -7.46
CA ASN A 289 -32.14 18.80 -6.58
C ASN A 289 -30.67 18.52 -6.90
N ILE A 290 -29.82 19.49 -6.61
CA ILE A 290 -28.37 19.34 -6.77
C ILE A 290 -27.85 18.40 -5.66
N GLU A 291 -27.55 17.16 -6.03
CA GLU A 291 -26.86 16.21 -5.15
C GLU A 291 -25.36 16.55 -5.08
N ILE A 292 -24.78 16.92 -6.22
CA ILE A 292 -23.38 17.35 -6.35
C ILE A 292 -23.36 18.60 -7.23
N PRO A 293 -22.84 19.73 -6.73
CA PRO A 293 -22.69 20.96 -7.51
C PRO A 293 -21.82 20.76 -8.76
N GLY A 294 -20.69 20.07 -8.63
CA GLY A 294 -19.68 19.94 -9.68
C GLY A 294 -18.72 21.13 -9.72
N CYS A 295 -17.52 20.89 -10.23
CA CYS A 295 -16.43 21.86 -10.34
C CYS A 295 -16.83 23.13 -11.10
N VAL A 296 -17.52 22.96 -12.25
CA VAL A 296 -17.92 24.09 -13.10
C VAL A 296 -18.86 25.05 -12.37
N ARG A 297 -19.83 24.52 -11.59
CA ARG A 297 -20.74 25.36 -10.79
C ARG A 297 -20.06 26.01 -9.59
N ASN A 298 -18.97 25.41 -9.11
CA ASN A 298 -18.17 25.92 -8.00
C ASN A 298 -17.04 26.87 -8.44
N GLY A 299 -17.04 27.30 -9.71
CA GLY A 299 -16.09 28.30 -10.24
C GLY A 299 -14.73 27.72 -10.64
N VAL A 300 -14.59 26.40 -10.75
CA VAL A 300 -13.38 25.75 -11.26
C VAL A 300 -13.56 25.53 -12.77
N PRO A 301 -12.67 26.05 -13.62
CA PRO A 301 -12.72 25.84 -15.07
C PRO A 301 -12.72 24.35 -15.44
N GLU A 302 -13.41 24.01 -16.53
CA GLU A 302 -13.57 22.61 -16.96
C GLU A 302 -12.23 21.94 -17.31
N ASP A 303 -11.34 22.66 -17.98
CA ASP A 303 -9.98 22.21 -18.33
C ASP A 303 -9.14 21.93 -17.08
N ALA A 304 -9.21 22.82 -16.09
CA ALA A 304 -8.59 22.64 -14.79
C ALA A 304 -9.17 21.42 -14.05
N ALA A 305 -10.50 21.27 -14.03
CA ALA A 305 -11.17 20.15 -13.38
C ALA A 305 -10.79 18.79 -14.01
N ASN A 306 -10.75 18.71 -15.35
CA ASN A 306 -10.30 17.52 -16.05
C ASN A 306 -8.86 17.14 -15.65
N LYS A 307 -7.94 18.12 -15.69
CA LYS A 307 -6.54 17.89 -15.33
C LYS A 307 -6.36 17.42 -13.88
N ILE A 308 -7.09 18.03 -12.95
CA ILE A 308 -7.07 17.63 -11.53
C ILE A 308 -7.58 16.20 -11.36
N TYR A 309 -8.64 15.83 -12.08
CA TYR A 309 -9.17 14.46 -12.03
C TYR A 309 -8.19 13.44 -12.63
N ASP A 310 -7.49 13.80 -13.70
CA ASP A 310 -6.47 12.96 -14.32
C ASP A 310 -5.30 12.73 -13.34
N ASP A 311 -4.83 13.76 -12.63
CA ASP A 311 -3.81 13.63 -11.57
C ASP A 311 -4.29 12.70 -10.43
N MET A 312 -5.59 12.76 -10.08
CA MET A 312 -6.18 11.87 -9.09
C MET A 312 -6.25 10.40 -9.56
N ILE A 313 -6.56 10.16 -10.84
CA ILE A 313 -6.53 8.81 -11.43
C ILE A 313 -5.09 8.27 -11.44
N ASP A 314 -4.13 9.10 -11.83
CA ASP A 314 -2.73 8.70 -11.86
C ASP A 314 -2.23 8.35 -10.46
N PHE A 315 -2.57 9.14 -9.43
CA PHE A 315 -2.35 8.76 -8.04
C PHE A 315 -3.05 7.44 -7.66
N ALA A 316 -4.31 7.26 -8.06
CA ALA A 316 -5.11 6.07 -7.76
C ALA A 316 -4.56 4.77 -8.36
N LYS A 317 -3.85 4.83 -9.50
CA LYS A 317 -3.17 3.66 -10.08
C LYS A 317 -2.18 3.04 -9.10
N TYR A 318 -1.71 3.81 -8.13
CA TYR A 318 -0.63 3.43 -7.22
C TYR A 318 -0.96 3.54 -5.74
N ALA A 319 -2.06 4.22 -5.38
CA ALA A 319 -2.55 4.31 -4.02
C ALA A 319 -3.00 2.93 -3.49
N LEU A 320 -2.06 2.19 -2.92
CA LEU A 320 -2.34 0.99 -2.14
C LEU A 320 -2.93 1.42 -0.79
N THR A 321 -4.15 0.96 -0.51
CA THR A 321 -4.82 1.16 0.78
C THR A 321 -3.92 0.63 1.89
N MET A 322 -3.57 1.48 2.87
CA MET A 322 -3.13 0.99 4.17
C MET A 322 -4.36 0.34 4.83
N HIS A 323 -4.39 -0.99 4.80
CA HIS A 323 -5.27 -1.79 5.65
C HIS A 323 -4.49 -2.22 6.89
#